data_AF-A0A0Q8U5D1-F1
#
_entry.id   AF-A0A0Q8U5D1-F1
#
_cell.length_a   1.000
_cell.length_b   1.000
_cell.length_c   1.000
_cell.angle_alpha   90.00
_cell.angle_beta   90.00
_cell.angle_gamma   90.00
#
_symmetry.space_group_name_H-M   'P 1'
#
loop_
_entity.id
_entity.type
_entity.pdbx_description
1 polymer ?
#
loop_
_entity_poly.entity_id
_entity_poly.type
_entity_poly.pdbx_seq_one_letter_code
_entity_poly.pdbx_strand_id
1 'polypeptide(L)' 'MRNLMLITAGAAALMLTACNSPQDQAAEKQADALEAQAAATPNEAVEKQLNAQADAVEQQAGNADGGATTANTPDTSPSK' A
#
# COMPACT_ATOMS: atom_id res chain seq x y z
N MET A 1 15.51 -12.37 -25.50
CA MET A 1 14.08 -12.66 -25.23
C MET A 1 13.80 -12.16 -23.82
N ARG A 2 13.22 -10.96 -23.72
CA ARG A 2 12.92 -10.31 -22.44
C ARG A 2 11.56 -10.82 -22.02
N ASN A 3 11.56 -11.88 -21.20
CA ASN A 3 10.33 -12.47 -20.67
C ASN A 3 9.61 -11.41 -19.84
N LEU A 4 8.53 -10.89 -20.42
CA LEU A 4 7.62 -9.95 -19.83
C LEU A 4 6.85 -10.67 -18.73
N MET A 5 7.42 -10.75 -17.53
CA MET A 5 6.65 -11.11 -16.33
C MET A 5 5.79 -9.90 -15.97
N LEU A 6 4.58 -9.90 -16.53
CA LEU A 6 3.44 -9.15 -16.03
C LEU A 6 3.19 -9.65 -14.59
N ILE A 7 3.81 -8.99 -13.61
CA ILE A 7 3.38 -9.13 -12.23
C ILE A 7 2.06 -8.39 -12.14
N THR A 8 1.02 -9.20 -12.00
CA THR A 8 -0.37 -8.85 -11.80
C THR A 8 -0.50 -7.66 -10.84
N ALA A 9 -1.11 -6.59 -11.33
CA ALA A 9 -1.73 -5.56 -10.52
C ALA A 9 -2.63 -6.24 -9.49
N GLY A 10 -2.11 -6.42 -8.28
CA GLY A 10 -2.86 -6.86 -7.12
C GLY A 10 -3.74 -5.72 -6.66
N ALA A 11 -4.76 -5.40 -7.46
CA ALA A 11 -5.89 -4.59 -7.01
C ALA A 11 -6.69 -5.41 -6.00
N ALA A 12 -6.12 -5.61 -4.80
CA ALA A 12 -6.86 -6.11 -3.67
C ALA A 12 -7.70 -4.94 -3.15
N ALA A 13 -8.94 -4.93 -3.60
CA ALA A 13 -10.00 -4.06 -3.13
C ALA A 13 -10.09 -4.08 -1.60
N LEU A 14 -9.43 -3.12 -0.95
CA LEU A 14 -9.66 -2.80 0.46
C LEU A 14 -10.85 -1.84 0.52
N MET A 15 -12.03 -2.47 0.59
CA MET A 15 -13.20 -2.00 1.34
C MET A 15 -13.60 -0.52 1.17
N LEU A 16 -14.30 -0.25 0.09
CA LEU A 16 -15.54 0.54 -0.09
C LEU A 16 -15.87 1.84 0.70
N THR A 17 -15.12 2.35 1.70
CA THR A 17 -15.48 3.61 2.39
C THR A 17 -14.31 4.42 2.99
N ALA A 18 -13.05 4.23 2.58
CA ALA A 18 -11.96 5.13 3.03
C ALA A 18 -12.14 6.51 2.38
N CYS A 19 -12.66 7.46 3.15
CA CYS A 19 -12.98 8.80 2.70
C CYS A 19 -11.71 9.64 2.47
N ASN A 20 -11.01 9.46 1.34
CA ASN A 20 -10.04 10.39 0.71
C ASN A 20 -9.43 11.44 1.66
N SER A 21 -8.81 11.02 2.75
CA SER A 21 -8.31 11.99 3.72
C SER A 21 -7.11 12.72 3.09
N PRO A 22 -6.85 13.99 3.43
CA PRO A 22 -5.66 14.69 2.94
C PRO A 22 -4.35 13.95 3.27
N GLN A 23 -4.36 13.16 4.34
CA GLN A 23 -3.26 12.32 4.80
C GLN A 23 -3.04 11.14 3.86
N ASP A 24 -4.11 10.45 3.44
CA ASP A 24 -4.01 9.37 2.45
C ASP A 24 -3.49 9.92 1.13
N GLN A 25 -4.02 11.05 0.65
CA GLN A 25 -3.54 11.66 -0.59
C GLN A 25 -2.06 12.08 -0.55
N ALA A 26 -1.54 12.45 0.63
CA ALA A 26 -0.13 12.77 0.79
C ALA A 26 0.75 11.51 0.76
N ALA A 27 0.28 10.43 1.40
CA ALA A 27 0.96 9.14 1.40
C ALA A 27 0.95 8.50 0.00
N GLU A 28 -0.18 8.53 -0.70
CA GLU A 28 -0.34 8.08 -2.10
C GLU A 28 0.68 8.79 -3.02
N LYS A 29 0.74 10.12 -2.96
CA LYS A 29 1.73 10.89 -3.76
C LYS A 29 3.18 10.55 -3.43
N GLN A 30 3.45 10.23 -2.17
CA GLN A 30 4.79 9.84 -1.74
C GLN A 30 5.13 8.43 -2.24
N ALA A 31 4.20 7.49 -2.17
CA ALA A 31 4.34 6.14 -2.73
C ALA A 31 4.55 6.21 -4.26
N ASP A 32 3.70 6.93 -4.98
CA ASP A 32 3.82 7.18 -6.43
C ASP A 32 5.22 7.69 -6.82
N ALA A 33 5.76 8.64 -6.05
CA ALA A 33 7.08 9.19 -6.33
C ALA A 33 8.21 8.17 -6.12
N LEU A 34 8.07 7.26 -5.16
CA LEU A 34 9.02 6.18 -4.91
C LEU A 34 8.92 5.10 -5.99
N GLU A 35 7.71 4.72 -6.39
CA GLU A 35 7.48 3.77 -7.49
C GLU A 35 7.98 4.31 -8.82
N ALA A 36 7.76 5.59 -9.11
CA ALA A 36 8.28 6.23 -10.32
C ALA A 36 9.83 6.21 -10.36
N GLN A 37 10.49 6.39 -9.20
CA GLN A 37 11.94 6.25 -9.09
C GLN A 37 12.37 4.79 -9.26
N ALA A 38 11.61 3.83 -8.73
CA ALA A 38 11.86 2.41 -8.88
C ALA A 38 11.78 1.99 -10.36
N ALA A 39 10.75 2.43 -11.06
CA ALA A 39 10.56 2.17 -12.49
C ALA A 39 11.64 2.82 -13.37
N ALA A 40 12.27 3.90 -12.91
CA ALA A 40 13.31 4.61 -13.63
C ALA A 40 14.72 4.02 -13.42
N THR A 41 14.94 3.22 -12.37
CA THR A 41 16.27 2.67 -12.09
C THR A 41 16.53 1.37 -12.86
N PRO A 42 17.73 1.19 -13.47
CA PRO A 42 18.11 -0.08 -14.08
C PRO A 42 18.66 -1.10 -13.08
N ASN A 43 18.71 -0.77 -11.78
CA ASN A 43 19.26 -1.62 -10.73
C ASN A 43 18.13 -2.28 -9.92
N GLU A 44 17.98 -3.59 -10.07
CA GLU A 44 16.94 -4.39 -9.41
C GLU A 44 16.98 -4.30 -7.88
N ALA A 45 18.16 -4.19 -7.27
CA ALA A 45 18.25 -4.04 -5.81
C ALA A 45 17.71 -2.69 -5.34
N VAL A 46 17.97 -1.63 -6.11
CA VAL A 46 17.46 -0.28 -5.84
C VAL A 46 15.96 -0.21 -6.11
N GLU A 47 15.49 -0.84 -7.19
CA GLU A 47 14.05 -0.97 -7.50
C GLU A 47 13.29 -1.62 -6.34
N LYS A 48 13.76 -2.78 -5.86
CA LYS A 48 13.14 -3.48 -4.72
C LYS A 48 13.15 -2.65 -3.45
N GLN A 49 14.22 -1.91 -3.18
CA GLN A 49 14.30 -1.05 -2.01
C GLN A 49 13.32 0.12 -2.09
N LEU A 50 13.14 0.72 -3.27
CA LEU A 50 12.20 1.82 -3.50
C LEU A 50 10.75 1.33 -3.41
N ASN A 51 10.43 0.19 -4.02
CA ASN A 51 9.11 -0.43 -3.92
C ASN A 51 8.75 -0.80 -2.47
N ALA A 52 9.68 -1.42 -1.72
CA ALA A 52 9.44 -1.74 -0.32
C ALA A 52 9.20 -0.50 0.57
N GLN A 53 9.77 0.65 0.19
CA GLN A 53 9.50 1.92 0.87
C GLN A 53 8.12 2.47 0.50
N ALA A 54 7.70 2.36 -0.76
CA ALA A 54 6.35 2.72 -1.19
C ALA A 54 5.30 1.89 -0.44
N ASP A 55 5.46 0.56 -0.41
CA ASP A 55 4.57 -0.36 0.32
C ASP A 55 4.43 -0.01 1.80
N ALA A 56 5.51 0.44 2.44
CA ALA A 56 5.50 0.82 3.85
C ALA A 56 4.70 2.11 4.09
N VAL A 57 4.78 3.08 3.16
CA VAL A 57 4.03 4.33 3.21
C VAL A 57 2.54 4.07 3.03
N GLU A 58 2.16 3.24 2.07
CA GLU A 58 0.77 2.85 1.83
C GLU A 58 0.18 2.07 3.01
N GLN A 59 0.93 1.12 3.57
CA GLN A 59 0.49 0.40 4.76
C GLN A 59 0.32 1.33 5.97
N GLN A 60 1.22 2.28 6.16
CA GLN A 60 1.08 3.25 7.25
C GLN A 60 -0.16 4.13 7.07
N ALA A 61 -0.44 4.57 5.85
CA ALA A 61 -1.65 5.35 5.55
C ALA A 61 -2.93 4.53 5.79
N GLY A 62 -2.98 3.30 5.25
CA GLY A 62 -4.09 2.38 5.47
C GLY A 62 -4.34 2.09 6.94
N ASN A 63 -3.29 1.88 7.74
CA ASN A 63 -3.41 1.68 9.19
C ASN A 63 -3.84 2.97 9.93
N ALA A 64 -3.40 4.15 9.46
CA ALA A 64 -3.73 5.43 10.07
C ALA A 64 -5.20 5.84 9.85
N ASP A 65 -5.78 5.50 8.70
CA ASP A 65 -7.21 5.68 8.41
C ASP A 65 -8.12 4.65 9.12
N GLY A 66 -7.53 3.81 9.99
CA GLY A 66 -8.27 2.77 10.73
C GLY A 66 -8.46 1.48 9.93
N GLY A 67 -7.71 1.29 8.84
CA GLY A 67 -7.63 0.03 8.12
C GLY A 67 -7.12 -1.07 9.04
N ALA A 68 -8.08 -1.87 9.52
CA ALA A 68 -7.97 -3.23 10.04
C ALA A 68 -6.56 -3.72 10.46
N THR A 69 -5.91 -3.04 11.40
CA THR A 69 -5.05 -3.80 12.31
C THR A 69 -5.98 -4.66 13.17
N THR A 70 -5.63 -5.92 13.35
CA THR A 70 -6.42 -6.99 14.00
C THR A 70 -6.86 -6.69 15.44
N ALA A 71 -6.55 -5.50 15.97
CA ALA A 71 -6.87 -5.06 17.32
C ALA A 71 -8.26 -4.38 17.45
N ASN A 72 -8.94 -4.04 16.35
CA ASN A 72 -10.21 -3.28 16.39
C ASN A 72 -11.41 -4.00 15.76
N THR A 73 -11.37 -5.33 15.60
CA THR A 73 -12.62 -6.07 15.40
C THR A 73 -13.42 -5.98 16.70
N PRO A 74 -14.61 -5.35 16.72
CA PRO A 74 -15.45 -5.36 17.91
C PRO A 74 -15.67 -6.82 18.30
N ASP A 75 -15.45 -7.16 19.57
CA ASP A 75 -15.84 -8.47 20.08
C ASP A 75 -17.36 -8.60 19.92
N THR A 76 -17.78 -9.38 18.93
CA THR A 76 -19.19 -9.70 18.68
C THR A 76 -19.63 -10.92 19.47
N SER A 77 -18.80 -11.45 20.38
CA SER A 77 -19.20 -12.52 21.27
C SER A 77 -20.40 -12.06 22.08
N PRO A 78 -21.55 -12.75 22.01
CA PRO A 78 -22.67 -12.45 22.88
C PRO A 78 -22.22 -12.67 24.33
N SER A 79 -22.20 -11.60 25.12
CA SER A 79 -21.98 -11.69 26.56
C SER A 79 -22.95 -12.73 27.13
N LYS A 80 -22.39 -13.70 27.87
CA LYS A 80 -23.14 -14.78 28.51
C LYS A 80 -24.07 -14.27 29.61
#